data_AF-A0A2A5X4B6-F1
#
_entry.id   AF-A0A2A5X4B6-F1
#
_cell.length_a   1.000
_cell.length_b   1.000
_cell.length_c   1.000
_cell.angle_alpha   90.00
_cell.angle_beta   90.00
_cell.angle_gamma   90.00
#
_symmetry.space_group_name_H-M   'P 1'
#
loop_
_entity.id
_entity.type
_entity.pdbx_description
1 polymer ?
#
loop_
_entity_poly.entity_id
_entity_poly.type
_entity_poly.pdbx_seq_one_letter_code
_entity_poly.pdbx_strand_id
1 'polypeptide(L)'
;MKKPLIGLMMLLFAFQSNAQQITWQCSNVKVDNAPAFITVWDQFMNSDLGKMMTPHAVFEFVNTNSTNPSTHQLCWFSDDPAKLEANQAMFASAKFMELFPVVNTYINNVEEISNYMGQALIADPGDFSLRFSVLYGINVKDPASYAAAFTKMKAAFDKRESSGTVELHEMLAGGENGVTHVVIV
;
A
#
# COMPACT_ATOMS: atom_id res chain seq x y z
N MET A 1 -21.06 -13.58 40.80
CA MET A 1 -21.65 -12.79 39.68
C MET A 1 -20.69 -11.70 39.23
N LYS A 2 -19.75 -11.97 38.32
CA LYS A 2 -19.04 -10.97 37.50
C LYS A 2 -18.41 -11.69 36.30
N LYS A 3 -18.92 -11.44 35.10
CA LYS A 3 -18.22 -11.46 33.79
C LYS A 3 -19.26 -11.36 32.67
N PRO A 4 -19.57 -10.14 32.22
CA PRO A 4 -19.89 -9.94 30.80
C PRO A 4 -19.06 -8.75 30.32
N LEU A 5 -17.78 -8.99 29.97
CA LEU A 5 -16.98 -7.95 29.31
C LEU A 5 -16.21 -8.46 28.09
N ILE A 6 -16.22 -9.77 27.83
CA ILE A 6 -15.50 -10.36 26.69
C ILE A 6 -16.32 -10.31 25.40
N GLY A 7 -17.65 -10.21 25.49
CA GLY A 7 -18.53 -10.13 24.31
C GLY A 7 -18.54 -8.76 23.61
N LEU A 8 -18.17 -7.67 24.30
CA LEU A 8 -18.23 -6.32 23.74
C LEU A 8 -16.98 -5.96 22.91
N MET A 9 -15.87 -6.70 23.10
CA MET A 9 -14.59 -6.42 22.44
C MET A 9 -14.47 -7.07 21.05
N MET A 10 -15.33 -8.05 20.73
CA MET A 10 -15.39 -8.67 19.40
C MET A 10 -16.34 -7.94 18.43
N LEU A 11 -17.21 -7.07 18.93
CA LEU A 11 -18.17 -6.34 18.10
C LEU A 11 -17.60 -5.05 17.48
N LEU A 12 -16.40 -4.63 17.88
CA LEU A 12 -15.76 -3.42 17.34
C LEU A 12 -14.96 -3.66 16.04
N PHE A 13 -14.84 -4.91 15.59
CA PHE A 13 -14.12 -5.28 14.36
C PHE A 13 -15.03 -5.62 13.17
N ALA A 14 -16.35 -5.50 13.31
CA ALA A 14 -17.31 -5.99 12.31
C ALA A 14 -17.85 -4.91 11.35
N PHE A 15 -17.08 -3.86 11.05
CA PHE A 15 -17.29 -3.11 9.80
C PHE A 15 -16.55 -3.81 8.66
N GLN A 16 -16.87 -5.09 8.44
CA GLN A 16 -16.54 -5.74 7.18
C GLN A 16 -17.53 -5.21 6.14
N SER A 17 -17.14 -4.14 5.44
CA SER A 17 -17.72 -3.89 4.12
C SER A 17 -17.48 -5.16 3.29
N ASN A 18 -18.49 -5.67 2.60
CA ASN A 18 -18.38 -6.87 1.75
C ASN A 18 -17.54 -6.62 0.48
N ALA A 19 -16.71 -5.57 0.46
CA ALA A 19 -15.71 -5.33 -0.55
C ALA A 19 -14.45 -6.12 -0.16
N GLN A 20 -13.88 -6.87 -1.10
CA GLN A 20 -12.64 -7.61 -0.90
C GLN A 20 -11.55 -6.63 -0.43
N GLN A 21 -11.12 -6.78 0.82
CA GLN A 21 -10.14 -5.91 1.44
C GLN A 21 -8.77 -6.20 0.82
N ILE A 22 -8.28 -5.27 -0.01
CA ILE A 22 -6.94 -5.37 -0.60
C ILE A 22 -5.94 -4.82 0.42
N THR A 23 -5.04 -5.70 0.86
CA THR A 23 -3.84 -5.32 1.61
C THR A 23 -2.75 -4.95 0.62
N TRP A 24 -1.95 -3.97 1.01
CA TRP A 24 -0.80 -3.55 0.24
C TRP A 24 0.43 -3.38 1.14
N GLN A 25 1.59 -3.66 0.56
CA GLN A 25 2.89 -3.42 1.17
C GLN A 25 3.70 -2.56 0.22
N CYS A 26 4.19 -1.43 0.71
CA CYS A 26 4.96 -0.50 -0.09
C CYS A 26 6.35 -0.23 0.51
N SER A 27 7.33 -0.16 -0.36
CA SER A 27 8.71 0.23 -0.09
C SER A 27 8.96 1.59 -0.73
N ASN A 28 9.27 2.58 0.08
CA ASN A 28 9.74 3.88 -0.40
C ASN A 28 11.23 3.78 -0.67
N VAL A 29 11.60 4.18 -1.88
CA VAL A 29 12.98 4.16 -2.34
C VAL A 29 13.36 5.51 -2.91
N LYS A 30 14.64 5.85 -2.78
CA LYS A 30 15.23 6.97 -3.48
C LYS A 30 16.02 6.41 -4.67
N VAL A 31 15.66 6.90 -5.85
CA VAL A 31 16.21 6.46 -7.13
C VAL A 31 16.84 7.66 -7.84
N ASP A 32 18.14 7.55 -8.15
CA ASP A 32 18.87 8.60 -8.87
C ASP A 32 18.80 8.43 -10.40
N ASN A 33 18.57 7.22 -10.90
CA ASN A 33 18.45 6.90 -12.33
C ASN A 33 17.16 6.10 -12.61
N ALA A 34 16.04 6.80 -12.75
CA ALA A 34 14.72 6.19 -12.96
C ALA A 34 14.62 5.30 -14.22
N PRO A 35 15.20 5.64 -15.40
CA PRO A 35 15.18 4.75 -16.56
C PRO A 35 15.90 3.41 -16.34
N ALA A 36 17.08 3.45 -15.70
CA ALA A 36 17.77 2.23 -15.31
C ALA A 36 16.96 1.45 -14.27
N PHE A 37 16.29 2.19 -13.37
CA PHE A 37 15.37 1.62 -12.38
C PHE A 37 14.30 0.75 -13.05
N ILE A 38 13.49 1.35 -13.92
CA ILE A 38 12.38 0.62 -14.56
C ILE A 38 12.87 -0.54 -15.42
N THR A 39 14.00 -0.39 -16.12
CA THR A 39 14.54 -1.46 -16.98
C THR A 39 14.84 -2.75 -16.22
N VAL A 40 15.53 -2.67 -15.07
CA VAL A 40 15.84 -3.89 -14.29
C VAL A 40 14.60 -4.39 -13.55
N TRP A 41 13.73 -3.48 -13.11
CA TRP A 41 12.45 -3.87 -12.52
C TRP A 41 11.65 -4.74 -13.50
N ASP A 42 11.54 -4.31 -14.75
CA ASP A 42 10.87 -5.06 -15.81
C ASP A 42 11.57 -6.41 -16.07
N GLN A 43 12.91 -6.47 -16.07
CA GLN A 43 13.63 -7.74 -16.21
C GLN A 43 13.33 -8.70 -15.05
N PHE A 44 13.30 -8.21 -13.82
CA PHE A 44 12.94 -9.00 -12.65
C PHE A 44 11.51 -9.52 -12.77
N MET A 45 10.53 -8.65 -13.08
CA MET A 45 9.13 -9.03 -13.19
C MET A 45 8.86 -10.02 -14.34
N ASN A 46 9.67 -9.98 -15.40
CA ASN A 46 9.60 -10.93 -16.51
C ASN A 46 10.31 -12.27 -16.25
N SER A 47 11.11 -12.37 -15.18
CA SER A 47 11.75 -13.63 -14.76
C SER A 47 10.73 -14.64 -14.21
N ASP A 48 11.11 -15.91 -14.12
CA ASP A 48 10.27 -16.94 -13.50
C ASP A 48 9.97 -16.63 -12.03
N LEU A 49 10.89 -15.94 -11.34
CA LEU A 49 10.68 -15.51 -9.96
C LEU A 49 9.65 -14.38 -9.88
N GLY A 50 9.83 -13.33 -10.69
CA GLY A 50 8.93 -12.18 -10.73
C GLY A 50 7.48 -12.55 -11.07
N LYS A 51 7.28 -13.54 -11.95
CA LYS A 51 5.95 -14.06 -12.30
C LYS A 51 5.23 -14.79 -11.16
N MET A 52 5.94 -15.20 -10.12
CA MET A 52 5.32 -15.80 -8.92
C MET A 52 4.92 -14.77 -7.87
N MET A 53 5.37 -13.53 -8.02
CA MET A 53 5.06 -12.44 -7.08
C MET A 53 3.60 -12.01 -7.23
N THR A 54 3.06 -11.40 -6.17
CA THR A 54 1.74 -10.77 -6.24
C THR A 54 1.72 -9.58 -7.22
N PRO A 55 0.53 -9.10 -7.64
CA PRO A 55 0.41 -7.86 -8.38
C PRO A 55 1.18 -6.71 -7.72
N HIS A 56 1.75 -5.84 -8.54
CA HIS A 56 2.64 -4.77 -8.10
C HIS A 56 2.45 -3.50 -8.92
N ALA A 57 2.94 -2.40 -8.38
CA ALA A 57 3.06 -1.13 -9.08
C ALA A 57 4.31 -0.38 -8.62
N VAL A 58 4.89 0.39 -9.53
CA VAL A 58 5.93 1.38 -9.22
C VAL A 58 5.34 2.75 -9.47
N PHE A 59 5.33 3.59 -8.45
CA PHE A 59 4.91 4.97 -8.53
C PHE A 59 6.12 5.89 -8.40
N GLU A 60 6.16 6.93 -9.22
CA GLU A 60 6.96 8.12 -8.91
C GLU A 60 6.10 9.02 -8.02
N PHE A 61 6.66 9.54 -6.93
CA PHE A 61 5.90 10.43 -6.06
C PHE A 61 6.72 11.62 -5.57
N VAL A 62 6.01 12.72 -5.35
CA VAL A 62 6.57 13.97 -4.84
C VAL A 62 5.99 14.23 -3.46
N ASN A 63 6.84 14.16 -2.44
CA ASN A 63 6.48 14.52 -1.08
C ASN A 63 6.50 16.04 -0.91
N THR A 64 5.33 16.69 -0.98
CA THR A 64 5.26 18.15 -0.83
C THR A 64 5.32 18.61 0.63
N ASN A 65 4.88 17.76 1.57
CA ASN A 65 4.75 18.09 3.00
C ASN A 65 5.35 17.04 3.94
N SER A 66 6.22 16.16 3.42
CA SER A 66 6.93 15.17 4.22
C SER A 66 8.45 15.41 4.14
N THR A 67 9.17 15.04 5.20
CA THR A 67 10.64 15.02 5.20
C THR A 67 11.20 13.76 4.55
N ASN A 68 10.33 12.88 4.02
CA ASN A 68 10.72 11.63 3.38
C ASN A 68 11.43 11.91 2.03
N PRO A 69 12.71 11.55 1.88
CA PRO A 69 13.49 11.84 0.66
C PRO A 69 13.25 10.87 -0.49
N SER A 70 12.32 9.93 -0.35
CA SER A 70 11.97 8.98 -1.40
C SER A 70 11.41 9.67 -2.63
N THR A 71 11.72 9.08 -3.78
CA THR A 71 11.28 9.56 -5.10
C THR A 71 10.35 8.55 -5.77
N HIS A 72 10.44 7.26 -5.40
CA HIS A 72 9.62 6.19 -5.96
C HIS A 72 9.10 5.25 -4.88
N GLN A 73 7.92 4.70 -5.10
CA GLN A 73 7.25 3.75 -4.22
C GLN A 73 7.04 2.46 -5.00
N LEU A 74 7.52 1.36 -4.46
CA LEU A 74 7.23 0.03 -4.96
C LEU A 74 6.14 -0.57 -4.08
N CYS A 75 4.98 -0.90 -4.65
CA CYS A 75 3.88 -1.51 -3.91
C CYS A 75 3.56 -2.91 -4.44
N TRP A 76 3.22 -3.80 -3.51
CA TRP A 76 2.66 -5.13 -3.73
C TRP A 76 1.24 -5.16 -3.19
N PHE A 77 0.34 -5.84 -3.91
CA PHE A 77 -1.08 -5.89 -3.58
C PHE A 77 -1.58 -7.33 -3.49
N SER A 78 -2.42 -7.63 -2.51
CA SER A 78 -3.04 -8.93 -2.36
C SER A 78 -4.34 -8.83 -1.57
N ASP A 79 -5.28 -9.70 -1.87
CA ASP A 79 -6.45 -9.99 -1.03
C ASP A 79 -6.12 -10.94 0.13
N ASP A 80 -4.91 -11.53 0.11
CA ASP A 80 -4.39 -12.47 1.07
C ASP A 80 -3.04 -11.96 1.60
N PRO A 81 -2.98 -11.42 2.84
CA PRO A 81 -1.76 -10.93 3.45
C PRO A 81 -0.64 -11.98 3.53
N ALA A 82 -0.96 -13.27 3.60
CA ALA A 82 0.05 -14.33 3.64
C ALA A 82 0.86 -14.40 2.33
N LYS A 83 0.29 -13.98 1.20
CA LYS A 83 1.03 -13.86 -0.07
C LYS A 83 2.01 -12.68 -0.05
N LEU A 84 1.69 -11.59 0.64
CA LEU A 84 2.63 -10.47 0.81
C LEU A 84 3.79 -10.86 1.75
N GLU A 85 3.51 -11.63 2.80
CA GLU A 85 4.55 -12.22 3.64
C GLU A 85 5.43 -13.19 2.82
N ALA A 86 4.83 -14.01 1.95
CA ALA A 86 5.57 -14.89 1.05
C ALA A 86 6.48 -14.12 0.09
N ASN A 87 6.06 -12.96 -0.43
CA ASN A 87 6.94 -12.07 -1.21
C ASN A 87 8.16 -11.65 -0.39
N GLN A 88 7.97 -11.20 0.86
CA GLN A 88 9.09 -10.81 1.73
C GLN A 88 10.05 -11.99 1.99
N ALA A 89 9.51 -13.17 2.30
CA ALA A 89 10.30 -14.38 2.49
C ALA A 89 11.10 -14.74 1.22
N MET A 90 10.53 -14.47 0.04
CA MET A 90 11.21 -14.68 -1.24
C MET A 90 12.38 -13.70 -1.42
N PHE A 91 12.21 -12.42 -1.10
CA PHE A 91 13.31 -11.44 -1.10
C PHE A 91 14.41 -11.78 -0.10
N ALA A 92 14.06 -12.40 1.03
CA ALA A 92 15.03 -12.89 2.01
C ALA A 92 15.67 -14.25 1.63
N SER A 93 15.25 -14.88 0.53
CA SER A 93 15.68 -16.24 0.18
C SER A 93 17.03 -16.29 -0.56
N ALA A 94 17.71 -17.43 -0.45
CA ALA A 94 18.94 -17.70 -1.19
C ALA A 94 18.76 -17.60 -2.72
N LYS A 95 17.56 -17.91 -3.23
CA LYS A 95 17.23 -17.81 -4.65
C LYS A 95 17.17 -16.36 -5.14
N PHE A 96 16.70 -15.45 -4.29
CA PHE A 96 16.80 -14.01 -4.59
C PHE A 96 18.25 -13.54 -4.49
N MET A 97 19.02 -14.04 -3.52
CA MET A 97 20.46 -13.78 -3.39
C MET A 97 21.28 -14.21 -4.63
N GLU A 98 20.82 -15.21 -5.39
CA GLU A 98 21.45 -15.63 -6.66
C GLU A 98 21.13 -14.71 -7.84
N LEU A 99 19.93 -14.11 -7.88
CA LEU A 99 19.57 -13.03 -8.83
C LEU A 99 20.13 -11.67 -8.40
N PHE A 100 20.56 -11.58 -7.15
CA PHE A 100 21.07 -10.39 -6.51
C PHE A 100 22.20 -9.72 -7.28
N PRO A 101 23.11 -10.36 -8.03
CA PRO A 101 24.11 -9.63 -8.82
C PRO A 101 23.48 -8.66 -9.84
N VAL A 102 22.35 -9.01 -10.46
CA VAL A 102 21.60 -8.14 -11.38
C VAL A 102 20.92 -7.00 -10.60
N VAL A 103 20.33 -7.33 -9.45
CA VAL A 103 19.75 -6.36 -8.50
C VAL A 103 20.84 -5.52 -7.79
N ASN A 104 22.07 -6.00 -7.68
CA ASN A 104 23.17 -5.34 -6.97
C ASN A 104 23.84 -4.30 -7.88
N THR A 105 23.74 -4.51 -9.20
CA THR A 105 24.04 -3.47 -10.20
C THR A 105 23.09 -2.26 -10.06
N TYR A 106 21.96 -2.47 -9.38
CA TYR A 106 20.88 -1.52 -9.15
C TYR A 106 20.90 -0.90 -7.74
N ILE A 107 21.14 -1.71 -6.71
CA ILE A 107 21.24 -1.29 -5.29
C ILE A 107 22.30 -0.20 -5.08
N ASN A 108 23.36 -0.18 -5.89
CA ASN A 108 24.35 0.90 -5.81
C ASN A 108 23.77 2.31 -6.09
N ASN A 109 22.55 2.43 -6.63
CA ASN A 109 21.84 3.70 -6.89
C ASN A 109 20.39 3.72 -6.36
N VAL A 110 20.01 2.77 -5.50
CA VAL A 110 18.69 2.71 -4.86
C VAL A 110 18.86 2.61 -3.37
N GLU A 111 18.39 3.64 -2.67
CA GLU A 111 18.37 3.66 -1.21
C GLU A 111 16.95 3.33 -0.73
N GLU A 112 16.81 2.26 0.05
CA GLU A 112 15.54 1.94 0.71
C GLU A 112 15.37 2.87 1.92
N ILE A 113 14.26 3.61 1.94
CA ILE A 113 14.01 4.65 2.94
C ILE A 113 13.05 4.16 4.03
N SER A 114 11.98 3.47 3.65
CA SER A 114 10.98 2.98 4.59
C SER A 114 10.09 1.91 3.97
N ASN A 115 9.57 1.00 4.79
CA ASN A 115 8.52 0.06 4.39
C ASN A 115 7.29 0.25 5.25
N TYR A 116 6.13 0.12 4.64
CA TYR A 116 4.87 0.21 5.33
C TYR A 116 3.83 -0.71 4.68
N MET A 117 2.87 -1.09 5.51
CA MET A 117 1.79 -1.99 5.16
C MET A 117 0.48 -1.31 5.51
N GLY A 118 -0.48 -1.40 4.62
CA GLY A 118 -1.80 -0.87 4.83
C GLY A 118 -2.86 -1.72 4.15
N GLN A 119 -4.11 -1.32 4.31
CA GLN A 119 -5.22 -1.99 3.66
C GLN A 119 -6.33 -1.02 3.28
N ALA A 120 -7.01 -1.31 2.18
CA ALA A 120 -8.22 -0.60 1.80
C ALA A 120 -9.34 -0.86 2.82
N LEU A 121 -10.02 0.21 3.23
CA LEU A 121 -11.25 0.17 4.01
C LEU A 121 -12.46 0.45 3.12
N ILE A 122 -12.32 1.44 2.23
CA ILE A 122 -13.33 1.87 1.26
C ILE A 122 -12.58 2.16 -0.05
N ALA A 123 -12.66 1.25 -1.02
CA ALA A 123 -12.06 1.39 -2.35
C ALA A 123 -12.87 0.57 -3.35
N ASP A 124 -12.75 0.91 -4.63
CA ASP A 124 -13.36 0.15 -5.73
C ASP A 124 -12.27 -0.68 -6.42
N PRO A 125 -12.25 -2.03 -6.25
CA PRO A 125 -11.17 -2.86 -6.76
C PRO A 125 -10.93 -2.79 -8.28
N GLY A 126 -11.92 -2.33 -9.04
CA GLY A 126 -11.83 -2.14 -10.49
C GLY A 126 -11.18 -0.83 -10.93
N ASP A 127 -10.93 0.11 -10.01
CA ASP A 127 -10.50 1.49 -10.33
C ASP A 127 -9.04 1.78 -9.95
N PHE A 128 -8.25 0.74 -9.66
CA PHE A 128 -6.81 0.82 -9.38
C PHE A 128 -5.93 1.21 -10.60
N SER A 129 -6.51 1.83 -11.63
CA SER A 129 -5.79 2.36 -12.80
C SER A 129 -5.42 3.84 -12.59
N LEU A 130 -4.74 4.14 -11.49
CA LEU A 130 -4.34 5.50 -11.15
C LEU A 130 -3.10 5.93 -11.95
N ARG A 131 -3.29 6.77 -12.98
CA ARG A 131 -2.18 7.41 -13.70
C ARG A 131 -1.57 8.57 -12.89
N PHE A 132 -2.33 9.09 -11.95
CA PHE A 132 -1.97 10.13 -10.99
C PHE A 132 -2.90 9.98 -9.80
N SER A 133 -2.38 10.19 -8.60
CA SER A 133 -3.17 10.23 -7.37
C SER A 133 -2.52 11.12 -6.33
N VAL A 134 -3.33 11.76 -5.49
CA VAL A 134 -2.88 12.51 -4.32
C VAL A 134 -3.16 11.70 -3.07
N LEU A 135 -2.12 11.45 -2.28
CA LEU A 135 -2.22 10.74 -1.01
C LEU A 135 -2.22 11.74 0.14
N TYR A 136 -3.27 11.68 0.96
CA TYR A 136 -3.38 12.45 2.20
C TYR A 136 -3.15 11.54 3.39
N GLY A 137 -2.03 11.72 4.09
CA GLY A 137 -1.79 11.08 5.39
C GLY A 137 -2.58 11.77 6.50
N ILE A 138 -3.39 11.01 7.24
CA ILE A 138 -4.32 11.54 8.24
C ILE A 138 -4.11 10.86 9.58
N ASN A 139 -4.09 11.66 10.64
CA ASN A 139 -4.15 11.18 12.02
C ASN A 139 -5.62 11.11 12.49
N VAL A 140 -6.27 9.99 12.22
CA VAL A 140 -7.66 9.78 12.63
C VAL A 140 -7.71 9.37 14.10
N LYS A 141 -8.34 10.20 14.94
CA LYS A 141 -8.50 9.97 16.39
C LYS A 141 -9.71 9.10 16.74
N ASP A 142 -10.77 9.19 15.93
CA ASP A 142 -11.99 8.38 16.05
C ASP A 142 -12.26 7.69 14.70
N PRO A 143 -11.71 6.48 14.49
CA PRO A 143 -11.85 5.75 13.23
C PRO A 143 -13.30 5.47 12.85
N ALA A 144 -14.17 5.16 13.83
CA ALA A 144 -15.56 4.81 13.56
C ALA A 144 -16.34 6.02 13.01
N SER A 145 -16.23 7.17 13.68
CA SER A 145 -16.88 8.40 13.22
C SER A 145 -16.33 8.86 11.87
N TYR A 146 -15.02 8.73 11.66
CA TYR A 146 -14.37 9.11 10.41
C TYR A 146 -14.81 8.22 9.24
N ALA A 147 -14.80 6.90 9.41
CA ALA A 147 -15.26 5.95 8.39
C ALA A 147 -16.75 6.16 8.02
N ALA A 148 -17.61 6.46 9.00
CA ALA A 148 -19.01 6.77 8.75
C ALA A 148 -19.19 8.07 7.94
N ALA A 149 -18.38 9.10 8.24
CA ALA A 149 -18.39 10.34 7.46
C ALA A 149 -17.83 10.14 6.05
N PHE A 150 -16.74 9.39 5.91
CA PHE A 150 -16.12 9.07 4.63
C PHE A 150 -17.07 8.29 3.73
N THR A 151 -17.77 7.29 4.26
CA THR A 151 -18.79 6.54 3.51
C THR A 151 -19.86 7.46 2.91
N LYS A 152 -20.33 8.46 3.67
CA LYS A 152 -21.30 9.45 3.17
C LYS A 152 -20.70 10.33 2.08
N MET A 153 -19.44 10.73 2.23
CA MET A 153 -18.71 11.52 1.23
C MET A 153 -18.53 10.71 -0.06
N LYS A 154 -18.04 9.47 0.01
CA LYS A 154 -17.90 8.53 -1.11
C LYS A 154 -19.22 8.39 -1.86
N ALA A 155 -20.32 8.08 -1.17
CA ALA A 155 -21.63 7.95 -1.79
C ALA A 155 -22.15 9.24 -2.45
N ALA A 156 -21.70 10.42 -2.01
CA ALA A 156 -22.00 11.69 -2.66
C ALA A 156 -21.07 11.99 -3.84
N PHE A 157 -19.81 11.52 -3.77
CA PHE A 157 -18.84 11.61 -4.85
C PHE A 157 -19.23 10.71 -6.02
N ASP A 158 -19.58 9.45 -5.77
CA ASP A 158 -19.95 8.46 -6.80
C ASP A 158 -21.23 8.84 -7.56
N LYS A 159 -22.05 9.76 -7.02
CA LYS A 159 -23.22 10.32 -7.70
C LYS A 159 -22.88 11.46 -8.66
N ARG A 160 -21.67 12.00 -8.58
CA ARG A 160 -21.19 12.98 -9.56
C ARG A 160 -20.83 12.18 -10.80
N GLU A 161 -21.28 12.62 -11.96
CA GLU A 161 -20.80 12.07 -13.24
C GLU A 161 -19.36 12.53 -13.52
N SER A 162 -18.43 12.22 -12.62
CA SER A 162 -17.02 12.55 -12.71
C SER A 162 -16.19 11.28 -12.83
N SER A 163 -15.16 11.32 -13.67
CA SER A 163 -14.11 10.31 -13.71
C SER A 163 -13.11 10.55 -12.57
N GLY A 164 -12.96 9.59 -11.67
CA GLY A 164 -12.00 9.63 -10.56
C GLY A 164 -12.43 8.69 -9.44
N THR A 165 -11.51 8.37 -8.54
CA THR A 165 -11.77 7.55 -7.35
C THR A 165 -11.47 8.35 -6.09
N VAL A 166 -12.11 7.99 -4.99
CA VAL A 166 -11.77 8.47 -3.66
C VAL A 166 -11.78 7.29 -2.72
N GLU A 167 -10.63 6.99 -2.13
CA GLU A 167 -10.41 5.78 -1.37
C GLU A 167 -9.94 6.08 0.05
N LEU A 168 -10.33 5.22 0.99
CA LEU A 168 -9.87 5.25 2.36
C LEU A 168 -9.09 3.98 2.66
N HIS A 169 -7.89 4.15 3.18
CA HIS A 169 -7.03 3.08 3.64
C HIS A 169 -6.60 3.34 5.08
N GLU A 170 -6.30 2.27 5.80
CA GLU A 170 -5.62 2.34 7.09
C GLU A 170 -4.18 1.86 6.99
N MET A 171 -3.34 2.41 7.87
CA MET A 171 -1.96 2.00 8.02
C MET A 171 -1.88 0.90 9.08
N LEU A 172 -1.38 -0.27 8.69
CA LEU A 172 -1.21 -1.41 9.58
C LEU A 172 0.18 -1.42 10.23
N ALA A 173 1.22 -1.01 9.51
CA ALA A 173 2.59 -0.98 10.01
C ALA A 173 3.47 0.02 9.24
N GLY A 174 4.52 0.53 9.90
CA GLY A 174 5.64 1.23 9.25
C GLY A 174 5.37 2.61 8.66
N GLY A 175 4.13 3.11 8.70
CA GLY A 175 3.80 4.44 8.18
C GLY A 175 4.47 5.59 8.94
N GLU A 176 4.43 6.79 8.36
CA GLU A 176 4.99 7.99 8.99
C GLU A 176 4.39 8.23 10.38
N ASN A 177 5.22 8.75 11.29
CA ASN A 177 4.82 8.94 12.67
C ASN A 177 3.57 9.82 12.77
N GLY A 178 2.51 9.28 13.39
CA GLY A 178 1.24 9.98 13.56
C GLY A 178 0.27 9.86 12.40
N VAL A 179 0.63 9.21 11.28
CA VAL A 179 -0.31 8.86 10.21
C VAL A 179 -0.97 7.52 10.54
N THR A 180 -2.30 7.50 10.61
CA THR A 180 -3.06 6.26 10.87
C THR A 180 -3.88 5.83 9.66
N HIS A 181 -4.25 6.76 8.78
CA HIS A 181 -5.04 6.50 7.58
C HIS A 181 -4.47 7.26 6.40
N VAL A 182 -4.76 6.77 5.20
CA VAL A 182 -4.43 7.44 3.93
C VAL A 182 -5.72 7.58 3.12
N VAL A 183 -5.93 8.79 2.60
CA VAL A 183 -6.97 9.03 1.58
C VAL A 183 -6.30 9.20 0.23
N ILE A 184 -6.78 8.45 -0.77
CA ILE A 184 -6.30 8.52 -2.15
C ILE A 184 -7.37 9.19 -3.00
N VAL A 185 -6.96 10.17 -3.82
CA VAL A 185 -7.83 10.96 -4.73
C VAL A 185 -7.20 11.06 -6.10
#